data_AF-A0A2N2VZ23-F1
#
_entry.id   AF-A0A2N2VZ23-F1
#
_cell.length_a   1.000
_cell.length_b   1.000
_cell.length_c   1.000
_cell.angle_alpha   90.00
_cell.angle_beta   90.00
_cell.angle_gamma   90.00
#
_symmetry.space_group_name_H-M   'P 1'
#
loop_
_entity.id
_entity.type
_entity.pdbx_description
1 polymer ?
#
loop_
_entity_poly.entity_id
_entity_poly.type
_entity_poly.pdbx_seq_one_letter_code
_entity_poly.pdbx_strand_id
1 'polypeptide(L)'
;METIDRKIAGDLLERYFEAQTTLQEEQQLREYFSGTDIAPEHAVYTQMFCAFAEERQQLNMTDPTFSAEDKFTVNSNSKKFHFRWMSIAVAAALAIFAFLMMPERGDSLKLIIDGVNVKNRELAISMADTQMEQVNSMLGRFRDGSTRQIDNMNKMGDALSPFKSFNRILTQTSATDRLK
;
A
#
# COMPACT_ATOMS: atom_id res chain seq x y z
N MET A 1 20.01 33.44 33.59
CA MET A 1 19.27 32.17 33.46
C MET A 1 19.87 31.23 34.47
N GLU A 2 19.05 30.72 35.37
CA GLU A 2 19.47 29.92 36.52
C GLU A 2 19.58 28.46 36.04
N THR A 3 20.81 27.97 35.88
CA THR A 3 21.04 26.58 35.48
C THR A 3 20.71 25.66 36.66
N ILE A 4 19.89 24.64 36.44
CA ILE A 4 19.57 23.64 37.46
C ILE A 4 20.82 22.84 37.85
N ASP A 5 20.91 22.44 39.13
CA ASP A 5 22.03 21.64 39.64
C ASP A 5 22.09 20.25 38.96
N ARG A 6 23.30 19.69 38.80
CA ARG A 6 23.51 18.43 38.06
C ARG A 6 22.71 17.26 38.64
N LYS A 7 22.51 17.24 39.97
CA LYS A 7 21.71 16.21 40.65
C LYS A 7 20.23 16.34 40.34
N ILE A 8 19.74 17.57 40.29
CA ILE A 8 18.33 17.87 39.95
C ILE A 8 18.08 17.52 38.49
N ALA A 9 19.02 17.81 37.59
CA ALA A 9 18.94 17.43 36.19
C ALA A 9 18.84 15.90 35.99
N GLY A 10 19.54 15.12 36.82
CA GLY A 10 19.45 13.65 36.82
C GLY A 10 18.07 13.13 37.19
N ASP A 11 17.49 13.61 38.29
CA ASP A 11 16.12 13.25 38.70
C ASP A 11 15.08 13.65 37.65
N LEU A 12 15.25 14.84 37.06
CA LEU A 12 14.37 15.33 36.01
C LEU A 12 14.44 14.48 34.74
N LEU A 13 15.63 14.00 34.40
CA LEU A 13 15.86 13.14 33.25
C LEU A 13 15.24 11.75 33.46
N GLU A 14 15.33 11.19 34.66
CA GLU A 14 14.67 9.93 35.02
C GLU A 14 13.14 10.06 34.91
N ARG A 15 12.56 11.12 35.51
CA ARG A 15 11.13 11.42 35.38
C ARG A 15 10.69 11.71 33.94
N TYR A 16 11.57 12.30 33.14
CA TYR A 16 11.32 12.53 31.71
C TYR A 16 11.21 11.20 30.96
N PHE A 17 12.10 10.24 31.23
CA PHE A 17 12.01 8.89 30.67
C PHE A 17 10.78 8.12 31.15
N GLU A 18 10.31 8.38 32.38
CA GLU A 18 9.03 7.87 32.88
C GLU A 18 7.80 8.64 32.37
N ALA A 19 7.99 9.68 31.54
CA ALA A 19 6.93 10.55 31.02
C ALA A 19 6.10 11.25 32.12
N GLN A 20 6.72 11.59 33.25
CA GLN A 20 6.10 12.26 34.39
C GLN A 20 6.47 13.75 34.50
N THR A 21 7.22 14.30 33.54
CA THR A 21 7.62 15.70 33.53
C THR A 21 6.53 16.62 32.96
N THR A 22 6.54 17.86 33.43
CA THR A 22 5.74 18.97 32.89
C THR A 22 6.50 19.74 31.81
N LEU A 23 5.80 20.53 30.99
CA LEU A 23 6.42 21.34 29.94
C LEU A 23 7.48 22.34 30.47
N GLN A 24 7.27 22.87 31.68
CA GLN A 24 8.21 23.79 32.31
C GLN A 24 9.52 23.07 32.71
N GLU A 25 9.40 21.86 33.24
CA GLU A 25 10.54 21.01 33.57
C GLU A 25 11.32 20.58 32.33
N GLU A 26 10.63 20.23 31.26
CA GLU A 26 11.27 19.92 29.97
C GLU A 26 12.02 21.12 29.38
N GLN A 27 11.51 22.34 29.58
CA GLN A 27 12.23 23.56 29.19
C GLN A 27 13.52 23.71 30.00
N GLN A 28 13.49 23.46 31.31
CA GLN A 28 14.69 23.50 32.16
C GLN A 28 15.71 22.44 31.74
N LEU A 29 15.24 21.26 31.35
CA LEU A 29 16.08 20.19 30.83
C LEU A 29 16.76 20.59 29.52
N ARG A 30 16.02 21.23 28.59
CA ARG A 30 16.57 21.80 27.35
C ARG A 30 17.63 22.86 27.62
N GLU A 31 17.38 23.76 28.59
CA GLU A 31 18.34 24.80 28.97
C GLU A 31 19.62 24.19 29.56
N TYR A 32 19.50 23.17 30.42
CA TYR A 32 20.64 22.41 30.96
C TYR A 32 21.50 21.79 29.86
N PHE A 33 20.88 21.09 28.89
CA PHE A 33 21.61 20.48 27.78
C PHE A 33 22.17 21.47 26.75
N SER A 34 21.64 22.70 26.71
CA SER A 34 22.20 23.78 25.88
C SER A 34 23.42 24.48 26.50
N GLY A 35 23.69 24.23 27.79
CA GLY A 35 24.82 24.79 28.51
C GLY A 35 26.14 24.05 28.25
N THR A 36 27.25 24.64 28.72
CA THR A 36 28.59 24.06 28.59
C THR A 36 28.99 23.16 29.76
N ASP A 37 28.19 23.09 30.83
CA ASP A 37 28.50 22.34 32.06
C ASP A 37 27.60 21.11 32.26
N ILE A 38 27.74 20.14 31.34
CA ILE A 38 26.94 18.91 31.35
C ILE A 38 27.76 17.80 32.03
N ALA A 39 27.11 17.02 32.90
CA ALA A 39 27.77 15.86 33.52
C ALA A 39 28.18 14.83 32.44
N PRO A 40 29.35 14.18 32.54
CA PRO A 40 29.82 13.23 31.53
C PRO A 40 28.84 12.09 31.22
N GLU A 41 28.08 11.66 32.22
CA GLU A 41 27.03 10.64 32.11
C GLU A 41 25.79 11.12 31.33
N HIS A 42 25.51 12.43 31.32
CA HIS A 42 24.37 13.01 30.63
C HIS A 42 24.70 13.41 29.18
N ALA A 43 25.97 13.55 28.82
CA ALA A 43 26.41 14.01 27.50
C ALA A 43 25.84 13.18 26.33
N VAL A 44 25.51 11.90 26.56
CA VAL A 44 24.87 11.02 25.56
C VAL A 44 23.48 11.53 25.15
N TYR A 45 22.77 12.22 26.05
CA TYR A 45 21.41 12.69 25.83
C TYR A 45 21.34 14.10 25.22
N THR A 46 22.48 14.79 25.06
CA THR A 46 22.52 16.17 24.51
C THR A 46 21.82 16.27 23.15
N GLN A 47 22.00 15.27 22.28
CA GLN A 47 21.35 15.27 20.96
C GLN A 47 19.81 15.27 21.06
N MET A 48 19.24 14.63 22.09
CA MET A 48 17.78 14.58 22.28
C MET A 48 17.17 15.95 22.52
N PHE A 49 17.90 16.83 23.20
CA PHE A 49 17.42 18.16 23.58
C PHE A 49 17.95 19.29 22.66
N CYS A 50 19.07 19.06 21.97
CA CYS A 50 19.76 20.09 21.19
C CYS A 50 19.82 19.85 19.68
N ALA A 51 19.39 18.70 19.14
CA ALA A 51 19.50 18.38 17.70
C ALA A 51 18.93 19.48 16.79
N PHE A 52 17.82 20.10 17.18
CA PHE A 52 17.14 21.12 16.38
C PHE A 52 17.58 22.56 16.70
N ALA A 53 18.57 22.77 17.58
CA ALA A 53 18.96 24.12 18.00
C ALA A 53 19.54 24.95 16.84
N GLU A 54 20.39 24.33 16.01
CA GLU A 54 21.01 24.98 14.85
C GLU A 54 19.97 25.28 13.74
N GLU A 55 19.08 24.33 13.47
CA GLU A 55 18.00 24.51 12.49
C GLU A 55 17.05 25.63 12.92
N ARG A 56 16.74 25.73 14.22
CA ARG A 56 15.95 26.85 14.76
C ARG A 56 16.68 28.18 14.61
N GLN A 57 17.99 28.25 14.82
CA GLN A 57 18.76 29.48 14.60
C GLN A 57 18.76 29.89 13.13
N GLN A 58 18.87 28.93 12.20
CA GLN A 58 18.82 29.19 10.75
C GLN A 58 17.42 29.64 10.30
N LEU A 59 16.35 29.09 10.89
CA LEU A 59 14.96 29.48 10.60
C LEU A 59 14.57 30.82 11.28
N ASN A 60 15.18 31.17 12.41
CA ASN A 60 14.93 32.41 13.14
C ASN A 60 15.54 33.67 12.49
N MET A 61 16.14 33.58 11.30
CA MET A 61 16.56 34.78 10.54
C MET A 61 15.42 35.44 9.74
N THR A 62 14.18 34.95 9.88
CA THR A 62 13.02 35.69 9.36
C THR A 62 11.86 35.62 10.36
N ASP A 63 11.64 36.76 11.01
CA ASP A 63 10.38 37.24 11.59
C ASP A 63 10.12 36.96 13.09
N PRO A 64 10.09 38.00 13.96
CA PRO A 64 9.73 37.88 15.37
C PRO A 64 8.22 37.90 15.61
N THR A 65 7.43 37.37 14.68
CA THR A 65 5.95 37.37 14.73
C THR A 65 5.43 35.94 14.65
N PHE A 66 5.61 35.19 15.73
CA PHE A 66 4.78 34.01 15.99
C PHE A 66 3.98 34.24 17.27
N SER A 67 3.10 35.22 17.22
CA SER A 67 1.99 35.32 18.17
C SER A 67 1.01 34.19 17.89
N ALA A 68 0.53 33.55 18.95
CA ALA A 68 -0.30 32.33 18.94
C ALA A 68 -1.72 32.49 18.33
N GLU A 69 -1.90 33.43 17.41
CA GLU A 69 -3.18 33.73 16.76
C GLU A 69 -3.06 33.94 15.24
N ASP A 70 -1.90 33.65 14.64
CA ASP A 70 -1.74 33.83 13.21
C ASP A 70 -2.41 32.67 12.44
N LYS A 71 -3.60 32.95 11.91
CA LYS A 71 -4.33 32.06 11.02
C LYS A 71 -3.45 31.83 9.78
N PHE A 72 -2.83 30.66 9.74
CA PHE A 72 -2.10 30.15 8.58
C PHE A 72 -3.01 30.11 7.35
N THR A 73 -3.11 31.21 6.63
CA THR A 73 -3.72 31.24 5.32
C THR A 73 -2.68 30.71 4.35
N VAL A 74 -2.71 29.39 4.18
CA VAL A 74 -1.97 28.74 3.10
C VAL A 74 -2.51 29.31 1.82
N ASN A 75 -1.82 30.28 1.24
CA ASN A 75 -1.95 30.57 -0.18
C ASN A 75 -1.31 29.39 -0.92
N SER A 76 -2.03 28.28 -0.91
CA SER A 76 -1.73 27.08 -1.66
C SER A 76 -2.07 27.40 -3.10
N ASN A 77 -1.11 28.00 -3.80
CA ASN A 77 -1.09 28.03 -5.26
C ASN A 77 -0.77 26.63 -5.80
N SER A 78 -1.44 25.61 -5.24
CA SER A 78 -1.35 24.24 -5.67
C SER A 78 -2.11 24.16 -6.99
N LYS A 79 -1.35 24.06 -8.08
CA LYS A 79 -1.86 23.55 -9.34
C LYS A 79 -2.59 22.27 -8.97
N LYS A 80 -3.91 22.22 -9.19
CA LYS A 80 -4.77 21.10 -8.85
C LYS A 80 -4.31 19.87 -9.64
N PHE A 81 -3.31 19.17 -9.12
CA PHE A 81 -2.78 17.97 -9.73
C PHE A 81 -3.90 16.94 -9.67
N HIS A 82 -4.31 16.41 -10.82
CA HIS A 82 -5.43 15.48 -10.92
C HIS A 82 -5.03 14.14 -10.30
N PHE A 83 -5.06 14.07 -8.97
CA PHE A 83 -4.72 12.89 -8.15
C PHE A 83 -5.58 11.66 -8.50
N ARG A 84 -6.72 11.90 -9.16
CA ARG A 84 -7.61 10.86 -9.71
C ARG A 84 -6.89 9.89 -10.67
N TRP A 85 -5.84 10.34 -11.36
CA TRP A 85 -5.06 9.48 -12.28
C TRP A 85 -3.86 8.82 -11.60
N MET A 86 -3.48 9.26 -10.40
CA MET A 86 -2.34 8.71 -9.67
C MET A 86 -2.66 7.35 -9.05
N SER A 87 -3.91 7.13 -8.63
CA SER A 87 -4.36 5.83 -8.11
C SER A 87 -4.22 4.69 -9.14
N ILE A 88 -4.59 4.96 -10.40
CA ILE A 88 -4.50 3.98 -11.49
C ILE A 88 -3.03 3.68 -11.83
N ALA A 89 -2.17 4.72 -11.86
CA ALA A 89 -0.75 4.56 -12.16
C ALA A 89 -0.03 3.72 -11.08
N VAL A 90 -0.35 3.92 -9.80
CA VAL A 90 0.23 3.13 -8.70
C VAL A 90 -0.20 1.67 -8.78
N ALA A 91 -1.49 1.40 -9.03
CA ALA A 91 -1.97 0.03 -9.17
C ALA A 91 -1.30 -0.71 -10.35
N ALA A 92 -1.15 -0.04 -11.50
CA ALA A 92 -0.47 -0.61 -12.66
C ALA A 92 1.03 -0.85 -12.39
N ALA A 93 1.72 0.10 -11.74
CA ALA A 93 3.13 -0.05 -11.39
C ALA A 93 3.36 -1.20 -10.41
N LEU A 94 2.49 -1.37 -9.40
CA LEU A 94 2.56 -2.49 -8.46
C LEU A 94 2.31 -3.84 -9.15
N ALA A 95 1.38 -3.90 -10.11
CA ALA A 95 1.12 -5.12 -10.87
C ALA A 95 2.33 -5.52 -11.74
N ILE A 96 2.95 -4.56 -12.42
CA ILE A 96 4.16 -4.80 -13.23
C ILE A 96 5.32 -5.21 -12.33
N PHE A 97 5.50 -4.54 -11.20
CA PHE A 97 6.55 -4.88 -10.23
C PHE A 97 6.34 -6.29 -9.68
N ALA A 98 5.13 -6.66 -9.27
CA ALA A 98 4.80 -7.99 -8.81
C ALA A 98 5.03 -9.06 -9.90
N PHE A 99 4.73 -8.74 -11.16
CA PHE A 99 5.00 -9.62 -12.29
C PHE A 99 6.50 -9.85 -12.52
N LEU A 100 7.32 -8.80 -12.42
CA LEU A 100 8.77 -8.90 -12.55
C LEU A 100 9.45 -9.59 -11.35
N MET A 101 8.92 -9.39 -10.13
CA MET A 101 9.44 -10.00 -8.90
C MET A 101 8.91 -11.41 -8.64
N MET A 102 7.98 -11.91 -9.45
CA MET A 102 7.53 -13.29 -9.35
C MET A 102 8.63 -14.19 -9.96
N PRO A 103 9.36 -14.99 -9.15
CA PRO A 103 10.36 -15.89 -9.70
C PRO A 103 9.68 -16.85 -10.67
N GLU A 104 10.33 -17.11 -11.81
CA GLU A 104 9.84 -18.13 -12.74
C GLU A 104 9.66 -19.43 -11.95
N ARG A 105 8.39 -19.81 -11.74
CA ARG A 105 8.06 -21.14 -11.25
C ARG A 105 8.49 -22.05 -12.38
N GLY A 106 9.71 -22.59 -12.28
CA GLY A 106 10.17 -23.58 -13.24
C GLY A 106 9.12 -24.68 -13.28
N ASP A 107 8.45 -24.83 -14.42
CA ASP A 107 7.46 -25.87 -14.73
C ASP A 107 8.14 -27.25 -14.81
N SER A 108 8.94 -27.56 -13.79
CA SER A 108 9.58 -28.85 -13.62
C SER A 108 8.53 -29.81 -13.09
N LEU A 109 8.07 -30.68 -13.98
CA LEU A 109 7.12 -31.73 -13.71
C LEU A 109 7.59 -32.57 -12.50
N LYS A 110 6.91 -32.40 -11.36
CA LYS A 110 7.27 -33.00 -10.08
C LYS A 110 6.38 -34.21 -9.81
N LEU A 111 6.92 -35.42 -9.96
CA LEU A 111 6.22 -36.65 -9.60
C LEU A 111 6.33 -36.87 -8.08
N ILE A 112 5.19 -36.98 -7.42
CA ILE A 112 5.09 -37.30 -5.98
C ILE A 112 4.34 -38.62 -5.87
N ILE A 113 5.01 -39.65 -5.37
CA ILE A 113 4.42 -40.96 -5.07
C ILE A 113 4.51 -41.12 -3.55
N ASP A 114 3.37 -41.36 -2.88
CA ASP A 114 3.28 -41.53 -1.42
C ASP A 114 3.92 -40.41 -0.57
N GLY A 115 3.87 -39.16 -1.07
CA GLY A 115 4.45 -38.00 -0.39
C GLY A 115 5.97 -37.85 -0.56
N VAL A 116 6.63 -38.76 -1.26
CA VAL A 116 8.07 -38.69 -1.56
C VAL A 116 8.27 -38.09 -2.95
N ASN A 117 9.15 -37.10 -3.04
CA ASN A 117 9.50 -36.50 -4.33
C ASN A 117 10.43 -37.42 -5.13
N VAL A 118 9.95 -37.90 -6.25
CA VAL A 118 10.73 -38.70 -7.19
C VAL A 118 11.56 -37.76 -8.07
N LYS A 119 12.88 -37.73 -7.84
CA LYS A 119 13.82 -36.87 -8.61
C LYS A 119 14.11 -37.37 -10.03
N ASN A 120 13.59 -38.53 -10.40
CA ASN A 120 13.83 -39.12 -11.71
C ASN A 120 12.88 -38.49 -12.75
N ARG A 121 13.42 -37.58 -13.57
CA ARG A 121 12.69 -36.83 -14.60
C ARG A 121 12.07 -37.74 -15.67
N GLU A 122 12.76 -38.81 -16.07
CA GLU A 122 12.26 -39.71 -17.12
C GLU A 122 11.02 -40.47 -16.66
N LEU A 123 11.03 -40.95 -15.41
CA LEU A 123 9.89 -41.64 -14.81
C LEU A 123 8.68 -40.71 -14.65
N ALA A 124 8.93 -39.44 -14.30
CA ALA A 124 7.87 -38.43 -14.19
C ALA A 124 7.18 -38.18 -15.53
N ILE A 125 7.96 -38.10 -16.62
CA ILE A 125 7.45 -37.87 -17.97
C ILE A 125 6.64 -39.09 -18.45
N SER A 126 7.18 -40.32 -18.31
CA SER A 126 6.48 -41.52 -18.79
C SER A 126 5.14 -41.76 -18.07
N MET A 127 5.07 -41.46 -16.76
CA MET A 127 3.82 -41.56 -16.01
C MET A 127 2.81 -40.48 -16.43
N ALA A 128 3.28 -39.26 -16.71
CA ALA A 128 2.42 -38.19 -17.19
C ALA A 128 1.83 -38.52 -18.58
N ASP A 129 2.64 -39.03 -19.51
CA ASP A 129 2.17 -39.45 -20.84
C ASP A 129 1.05 -40.49 -20.72
N THR A 130 1.25 -41.50 -19.87
CA THR A 130 0.25 -42.55 -19.64
C THR A 130 -1.07 -41.99 -19.07
N GLN A 131 -0.98 -41.05 -18.13
CA GLN A 131 -2.16 -40.43 -17.52
C GLN A 131 -2.86 -39.46 -18.49
N MET A 132 -2.09 -38.71 -19.28
CA MET A 132 -2.61 -37.80 -20.29
C MET A 132 -3.37 -38.55 -21.39
N GLU A 133 -2.91 -39.72 -21.81
CA GLU A 133 -3.62 -40.54 -22.79
C GLU A 133 -4.98 -41.00 -22.27
N GLN A 134 -5.05 -41.44 -21.00
CA GLN A 134 -6.32 -41.77 -20.36
C GLN A 134 -7.26 -40.56 -20.29
N VAL A 135 -6.76 -39.40 -19.90
CA VAL A 135 -7.55 -38.15 -19.84
C VAL A 135 -8.01 -37.74 -21.24
N ASN A 136 -7.17 -37.80 -22.26
CA ASN A 136 -7.52 -37.48 -23.64
C ASN A 136 -8.65 -38.40 -24.15
N SER A 137 -8.58 -39.69 -23.81
CA SER A 137 -9.65 -40.65 -24.14
C SER A 137 -10.97 -40.36 -23.41
N MET A 138 -10.91 -39.89 -22.15
CA MET A 138 -12.09 -39.48 -21.38
C MET A 138 -12.69 -38.18 -21.94
N LEU A 139 -11.87 -37.17 -22.21
CA LEU A 139 -12.29 -35.89 -22.79
C LEU A 139 -12.92 -36.07 -24.17
N GLY A 140 -12.38 -36.98 -24.99
CA GLY A 140 -12.96 -37.34 -26.28
C GLY A 140 -14.41 -37.81 -26.16
N ARG A 141 -14.72 -38.61 -25.13
CA ARG A 141 -16.09 -39.10 -24.85
C ARG A 141 -17.01 -37.98 -24.36
N PHE A 142 -16.51 -37.02 -23.58
CA PHE A 142 -17.30 -35.86 -23.11
C PHE A 142 -17.56 -34.84 -24.22
N ARG A 143 -16.59 -34.61 -25.11
CA ARG A 143 -16.72 -33.69 -26.25
C ARG A 143 -17.85 -34.12 -27.18
N ASP A 144 -18.01 -35.42 -27.42
CA ASP A 144 -19.06 -35.95 -28.29
C ASP A 144 -20.47 -35.90 -27.65
N GLY A 145 -20.56 -35.95 -26.31
CA GLY A 145 -21.82 -35.82 -25.57
C GLY A 145 -22.29 -34.38 -25.33
N SER A 146 -21.37 -33.42 -25.23
CA SER A 146 -21.65 -32.01 -24.88
C SER A 146 -22.14 -31.17 -26.07
N THR A 147 -21.80 -31.52 -27.31
CA THR A 147 -22.22 -30.80 -28.54
C THR A 147 -23.73 -30.64 -28.67
N ARG A 148 -24.50 -31.66 -28.26
CA ARG A 148 -25.99 -31.60 -28.27
C ARG A 148 -26.58 -30.53 -27.36
N GLN A 149 -25.89 -30.16 -26.26
CA GLN A 149 -26.36 -29.11 -25.36
C GLN A 149 -26.01 -27.71 -25.88
N ILE A 150 -24.90 -27.59 -26.61
CA ILE A 150 -24.44 -26.32 -27.19
C ILE A 150 -25.35 -25.89 -28.38
N ASP A 151 -25.87 -26.85 -29.16
CA ASP A 151 -26.82 -26.55 -30.25
C ASP A 151 -28.13 -25.91 -29.77
N ASN A 152 -28.61 -26.28 -28.58
CA ASN A 152 -29.82 -25.69 -28.00
C ASN A 152 -29.57 -24.26 -27.50
N MET A 153 -28.34 -23.92 -27.10
CA MET A 153 -27.97 -22.55 -26.69
C MET A 153 -27.84 -21.59 -27.89
N ASN A 154 -27.37 -22.07 -29.04
CA ASN A 154 -27.32 -21.25 -30.26
C ASN A 154 -28.72 -20.87 -30.75
N LYS A 155 -29.68 -21.79 -30.70
CA LYS A 155 -31.10 -21.52 -31.04
C LYS A 155 -31.76 -20.54 -30.08
N MET A 156 -31.33 -20.51 -28.82
CA MET A 156 -31.80 -19.53 -27.83
C MET A 156 -31.33 -18.11 -28.16
N GLY A 157 -30.13 -17.96 -28.73
CA GLY A 157 -29.63 -16.68 -29.25
C GLY A 157 -30.52 -16.10 -30.35
N ASP A 158 -30.97 -16.93 -31.29
CA ASP A 158 -31.86 -16.51 -32.38
C ASP A 158 -33.26 -16.13 -31.86
N ALA A 159 -33.77 -16.87 -30.88
CA ALA A 159 -35.08 -16.61 -30.26
C ALA A 159 -35.14 -15.31 -29.44
N LEU A 160 -33.99 -14.77 -29.01
CA LEU A 160 -33.91 -13.52 -28.24
C LEU A 160 -33.76 -12.26 -29.11
N SER A 161 -33.67 -12.42 -30.44
CA SER A 161 -33.61 -11.30 -31.39
C SER A 161 -34.77 -10.28 -31.28
N PRO A 162 -36.05 -10.66 -31.00
CA PRO A 162 -37.15 -9.70 -30.88
C PRO A 162 -37.06 -8.84 -29.61
N PHE A 163 -36.32 -9.31 -28.59
CA PHE A 163 -36.17 -8.60 -27.33
C PHE A 163 -35.21 -7.40 -27.46
N LYS A 164 -34.28 -7.46 -28.44
CA LYS A 164 -33.30 -6.40 -28.69
C LYS A 164 -33.93 -5.15 -29.31
N SER A 165 -35.00 -5.29 -30.09
CA SER A 165 -35.73 -4.15 -30.66
C SER A 165 -36.58 -3.44 -29.60
N PHE A 166 -37.15 -4.17 -28.64
CA PHE A 166 -37.94 -3.61 -27.54
C PHE A 166 -37.16 -2.61 -26.68
N ASN A 167 -35.89 -2.92 -26.38
CA ASN A 167 -35.04 -2.03 -25.57
C ASN A 167 -34.74 -0.70 -26.28
N ARG A 168 -34.71 -0.71 -27.63
CA ARG A 168 -34.50 0.50 -28.46
C ARG A 168 -35.73 1.41 -28.46
N ILE A 169 -36.93 0.85 -28.35
CA ILE A 169 -38.18 1.62 -28.30
C ILE A 169 -38.31 2.34 -26.95
N LEU A 170 -37.98 1.66 -25.85
CA LEU A 170 -38.02 2.25 -24.51
C LEU A 170 -37.04 3.42 -24.32
N THR A 171 -35.91 3.41 -25.04
CA THR A 171 -34.92 4.50 -25.00
C THR A 171 -35.29 5.70 -25.86
N GLN A 172 -36.19 5.56 -26.85
CA GLN A 172 -36.68 6.70 -27.63
C GLN A 172 -37.77 7.49 -26.91
N THR A 173 -38.66 6.82 -26.16
CA THR A 173 -39.81 7.48 -25.50
C THR A 173 -39.41 8.41 -24.35
N SER A 174 -38.24 8.22 -23.73
CA SER A 174 -37.76 9.09 -22.65
C SER A 174 -37.14 10.41 -23.12
N ALA A 175 -36.84 10.56 -24.42
CA ALA A 175 -36.14 11.73 -24.95
C ALA A 175 -37.06 12.81 -25.52
N THR A 176 -38.33 12.49 -25.79
CA THR A 176 -39.26 13.38 -26.53
C THR A 176 -40.16 14.27 -25.69
N ASP A 177 -40.12 14.21 -24.35
CA ASP A 177 -41.02 15.01 -23.48
C ASP A 177 -40.34 16.23 -22.81
N ARG A 178 -39.29 16.77 -23.42
CA ARG A 178 -38.59 18.00 -22.95
C ARG A 178 -38.63 19.18 -23.92
N LEU A 179 -39.61 19.25 -24.83
CA LEU A 179 -39.88 20.46 -25.61
C LEU A 179 -41.37 20.59 -25.90
N LYS A 180 -42.10 21.18 -24.95
CA LYS A 180 -43.21 22.10 -25.21
C LYS A 180 -43.44 23.00 -24.00
#